data_AF-A0A2H0YFU2-F1
#
_entry.id   AF-A0A2H0YFU2-F1
#
_cell.length_a   1.000
_cell.length_b   1.000
_cell.length_c   1.000
_cell.angle_alpha   90.00
_cell.angle_beta   90.00
_cell.angle_gamma   90.00
#
_symmetry.space_group_name_H-M   'P 1'
#
loop_
_entity.id
_entity.type
_entity.pdbx_description
1 polymer ?
#
loop_
_entity_poly.entity_id
_entity_poly.type
_entity_poly.pdbx_seq_one_letter_code
_entity_poly.pdbx_strand_id
1 'polypeptide(L)'
;MGVRRSLRKWARKRYFLSRISLLDTPMEYYVGKMMNGEVFSFSRYNDGEWNAILDKKGSNIDGHEYFPELGARLRESIHQPLKYIYAFGDKAMTLDGITIARYLKDHGINITWYNCNVFHDTNMKGELYPLIAQLRKMQIVMVGPDHLRGLGEKVFAYQHFIEVPSRNCFLKVDQIKEEVLEYARSRKNLLFSFSASMAAKVLIYELYPLIGDRHWLIDFGSLWDIYVGVKSRGVHSEFDWGPILKKNLGTLSH
;
A
#
# COMPACT_ATOMS: atom_id res chain seq x y z
N MET A 1 32.25 -3.87 -10.04
CA MET A 1 31.10 -3.00 -10.42
C MET A 1 30.01 -2.85 -9.34
N GLY A 2 29.86 -3.78 -8.39
CA GLY A 2 28.80 -3.73 -7.34
C GLY A 2 28.99 -2.66 -6.25
N VAL A 3 30.21 -2.43 -5.77
CA VAL A 3 30.49 -1.51 -4.65
C VAL A 3 30.11 -0.05 -4.97
N ARG A 4 30.45 0.44 -6.18
CA ARG A 4 30.09 1.79 -6.63
C ARG A 4 28.57 2.00 -6.80
N ARG A 5 27.82 0.97 -7.18
CA ARG A 5 26.34 1.04 -7.29
C ARG A 5 25.68 1.10 -5.91
N SER A 6 26.22 0.38 -4.92
CA SER A 6 25.74 0.40 -3.52
C SER A 6 25.92 1.78 -2.88
N LEU A 7 27.11 2.39 -3.01
CA LEU A 7 27.42 3.72 -2.48
C LEU A 7 26.48 4.81 -3.02
N ARG A 8 26.15 4.78 -4.32
CA ARG A 8 25.22 5.75 -4.93
C ARG A 8 23.80 5.63 -4.37
N LYS A 9 23.28 4.41 -4.20
CA LYS A 9 21.95 4.18 -3.60
C LYS A 9 21.91 4.67 -2.15
N TRP A 10 22.94 4.35 -1.38
CA TRP A 10 23.07 4.80 0.01
C TRP A 10 23.11 6.33 0.11
N ALA A 11 23.92 6.99 -0.72
CA ALA A 11 24.02 8.45 -0.73
C ALA A 11 22.70 9.13 -1.10
N ARG A 12 21.98 8.61 -2.11
CA ARG A 12 20.64 9.11 -2.49
C ARG A 12 19.63 8.98 -1.36
N LYS A 13 19.55 7.81 -0.74
CA LYS A 13 18.65 7.56 0.41
C LYS A 13 19.00 8.48 1.58
N ARG A 14 20.28 8.61 1.93
CA ARG A 14 20.72 9.50 3.02
C ARG A 14 20.41 10.96 2.74
N TYR A 15 20.58 11.42 1.50
CA TYR A 15 20.19 12.77 1.09
C TYR A 15 18.67 12.97 1.20
N PHE A 16 17.88 11.99 0.77
CA PHE A 16 16.43 12.06 0.87
C PHE A 16 15.97 12.14 2.34
N LEU A 17 16.48 11.24 3.18
CA LEU A 17 16.15 11.18 4.61
C LEU A 17 16.57 12.42 5.40
N SER A 18 17.55 13.21 4.92
CA SER A 18 17.90 14.48 5.57
C SER A 18 16.96 15.64 5.19
N ARG A 19 15.99 15.40 4.30
CA ARG A 19 15.07 16.41 3.78
C ARG A 19 13.59 16.13 4.09
N ILE A 20 13.29 14.96 4.63
CA ILE A 20 11.92 14.56 4.97
C ILE A 20 11.85 14.02 6.40
N SER A 21 10.66 14.07 6.98
CA SER A 21 10.35 13.32 8.20
C SER A 21 9.87 11.93 7.80
N LEU A 22 10.59 10.88 8.22
CA LEU A 22 10.20 9.48 8.02
C LEU A 22 10.11 8.79 9.39
N LEU A 23 8.94 8.27 9.70
CA LEU A 23 8.67 7.48 10.90
C LEU A 23 8.69 5.99 10.58
N ASP A 24 9.52 5.24 11.30
CA ASP A 24 9.60 3.79 11.20
C ASP A 24 8.79 3.15 12.33
N THR A 25 7.47 3.18 12.17
CA THR A 25 6.55 2.57 13.14
C THR A 25 6.45 1.06 12.91
N PRO A 26 6.54 0.23 13.96
CA PRO A 26 6.51 -1.22 13.82
C PRO A 26 5.09 -1.73 13.54
N MET A 27 4.94 -3.01 13.19
CA MET A 27 3.64 -3.63 12.86
C MET A 27 2.61 -3.48 13.99
N GLU A 28 3.09 -3.62 15.23
CA GLU A 28 2.32 -3.58 16.46
C GLU A 28 1.59 -2.23 16.63
N TYR A 29 2.16 -1.14 16.12
CA TYR A 29 1.50 0.16 16.10
C TYR A 29 0.17 0.07 15.35
N TYR A 30 0.18 -0.46 14.12
CA TYR A 30 -1.02 -0.55 13.28
C TYR A 30 -2.04 -1.56 13.82
N VAL A 31 -1.55 -2.72 14.30
CA VAL A 31 -2.41 -3.72 14.93
C VAL A 31 -3.07 -3.15 16.19
N GLY A 32 -2.33 -2.39 17.01
CA GLY A 32 -2.86 -1.69 18.18
C GLY A 32 -3.99 -0.73 17.83
N LYS A 33 -3.85 0.07 16.76
CA LYS A 33 -4.95 0.94 16.28
C LYS A 33 -6.21 0.13 15.94
N MET A 34 -6.05 -0.97 15.20
CA MET A 34 -7.17 -1.85 14.83
C MET A 34 -7.84 -2.48 16.05
N MET A 35 -7.05 -2.97 17.02
CA MET A 35 -7.55 -3.56 18.26
C MET A 35 -8.33 -2.55 19.11
N ASN A 36 -7.89 -1.30 19.13
CA ASN A 36 -8.50 -0.22 19.89
C ASN A 36 -9.72 0.41 19.17
N GLY A 37 -10.10 -0.08 17.99
CA GLY A 37 -11.16 0.51 17.19
C GLY A 37 -10.81 1.88 16.60
N GLU A 38 -9.52 2.25 16.62
CA GLU A 38 -9.06 3.51 16.06
C GLU A 38 -8.95 3.38 14.54
N VAL A 39 -9.93 3.96 13.85
CA VAL A 39 -9.95 4.00 12.40
C VAL A 39 -8.78 4.82 11.86
N PHE A 40 -8.17 4.33 10.78
CA PHE A 40 -7.12 5.07 10.07
C PHE A 40 -7.13 4.70 8.59
N SER A 41 -6.62 5.63 7.79
CA SER A 41 -6.34 5.38 6.37
C SER A 41 -4.83 5.37 6.13
N PHE A 42 -4.38 4.55 5.19
CA PHE A 42 -2.96 4.27 4.95
C PHE A 42 -2.68 4.11 3.47
N SER A 43 -1.92 5.04 2.90
CA SER A 43 -1.55 5.08 1.48
C SER A 43 -0.06 4.87 1.28
N ARG A 44 0.34 4.09 0.28
CA ARG A 44 1.75 3.75 0.02
C ARG A 44 2.26 4.30 -1.31
N TYR A 45 3.25 5.19 -1.26
CA TYR A 45 3.88 5.80 -2.42
C TYR A 45 5.25 5.16 -2.70
N ASN A 46 5.30 4.30 -3.72
CA ASN A 46 6.50 3.64 -4.21
C ASN A 46 6.99 4.28 -5.52
N ASP A 47 7.93 3.63 -6.20
CA ASP A 47 8.54 4.13 -7.43
C ASP A 47 7.53 4.35 -8.55
N GLY A 48 6.52 3.48 -8.68
CA GLY A 48 5.45 3.64 -9.68
C GLY A 48 4.65 4.93 -9.47
N GLU A 49 4.20 5.20 -8.25
CA GLU A 49 3.46 6.42 -7.94
C GLU A 49 4.30 7.68 -8.17
N TRP A 50 5.57 7.67 -7.74
CA TRP A 50 6.46 8.81 -7.96
C TRP A 50 6.78 9.03 -9.43
N ASN A 51 6.87 7.97 -10.24
CA ASN A 51 7.03 8.13 -11.69
C ASN A 51 5.82 8.83 -12.32
N ALA A 52 4.59 8.48 -11.91
CA ALA A 52 3.38 9.15 -12.38
C ALA A 52 3.31 10.62 -11.88
N ILE A 53 3.62 10.87 -10.61
CA ILE A 53 3.68 12.22 -10.02
C ILE A 53 4.66 13.13 -10.74
N LEU A 54 5.78 12.58 -11.22
CA LEU A 54 6.83 13.31 -11.94
C LEU A 54 6.61 13.33 -13.46
N ASP A 55 5.40 12.99 -13.94
CA ASP A 55 5.01 12.97 -15.35
C ASP A 55 5.94 12.14 -16.25
N LYS A 56 6.52 11.06 -15.71
CA LYS A 56 7.29 10.12 -16.52
C LYS A 56 6.36 9.31 -17.42
N LYS A 57 6.79 9.09 -18.66
CA LYS A 57 6.09 8.22 -19.61
C LYS A 57 6.40 6.74 -19.34
N GLY A 58 5.47 5.86 -19.70
CA GLY A 58 5.63 4.40 -19.61
C GLY A 58 4.65 3.76 -18.65
N SER A 59 5.06 2.63 -18.07
CA SER A 59 4.25 1.86 -17.13
C SER A 59 5.10 1.31 -15.98
N ASN A 60 4.43 0.85 -14.92
CA ASN A 60 5.09 0.11 -13.85
C ASN A 60 5.38 -1.35 -14.29
N ILE A 61 6.01 -2.13 -13.40
CA ILE A 61 6.40 -3.52 -13.69
C ILE A 61 5.21 -4.44 -13.99
N ASP A 62 4.01 -4.07 -13.53
CA ASP A 62 2.77 -4.81 -13.73
C ASP A 62 2.06 -4.39 -15.04
N GLY A 63 2.64 -3.45 -15.79
CA GLY A 63 2.10 -2.90 -17.03
C GLY A 63 1.03 -1.83 -16.83
N HIS A 64 0.87 -1.28 -15.62
CA HIS A 64 -0.04 -0.15 -15.38
C HIS A 64 0.59 1.14 -15.88
N GLU A 65 -0.03 1.75 -16.87
CA GLU A 65 0.42 2.99 -17.51
C GLU A 65 0.39 4.18 -16.54
N TYR A 66 1.37 5.07 -16.68
CA TYR A 66 1.41 6.37 -15.99
C TYR A 66 0.50 7.37 -16.72
N PHE A 67 -0.82 7.16 -16.64
CA PHE A 67 -1.79 8.07 -17.24
C PHE A 67 -1.60 9.50 -16.72
N PRO A 68 -1.67 10.54 -17.58
CA PRO A 68 -1.54 11.93 -17.12
C PRO A 68 -2.53 12.30 -16.01
N GLU A 69 -3.77 11.82 -16.11
CA GLU A 69 -4.80 12.05 -15.09
C GLU A 69 -4.48 11.35 -13.76
N LEU A 70 -3.93 10.13 -13.81
CA LEU A 70 -3.44 9.42 -12.62
C LEU A 70 -2.34 10.25 -11.94
N GLY A 71 -1.37 10.76 -12.71
CA GLY A 71 -0.33 11.64 -12.20
C GLY A 71 -0.90 12.89 -11.53
N ALA A 72 -1.91 13.52 -12.14
CA ALA A 72 -2.58 14.70 -11.59
C ALA A 72 -3.30 14.40 -10.25
N ARG A 73 -4.07 13.32 -10.16
CA ARG A 73 -4.78 12.94 -8.92
C ARG A 73 -3.82 12.51 -7.81
N LEU A 74 -2.70 11.84 -8.16
CA LEU A 74 -1.64 11.54 -7.20
C LEU A 74 -0.86 12.79 -6.75
N ARG A 75 -0.72 13.81 -7.60
CA ARG A 75 -0.13 15.10 -7.21
C ARG A 75 -1.05 15.84 -6.24
N GLU A 76 -2.35 15.86 -6.53
CA GLU A 76 -3.34 16.47 -5.65
C GLU A 76 -3.24 15.90 -4.23
N SER A 77 -3.16 14.58 -4.09
CA SER A 77 -3.11 13.94 -2.77
C SER A 77 -1.90 14.29 -1.89
N ILE A 78 -0.79 14.74 -2.50
CA ILE A 78 0.41 15.19 -1.79
C ILE A 78 0.55 16.71 -1.72
N HIS A 79 -0.08 17.46 -2.63
CA HIS A 79 -0.16 18.92 -2.58
C HIS A 79 -1.18 19.39 -1.55
N GLN A 80 -2.24 18.61 -1.35
CA GLN A 80 -3.32 18.87 -0.40
C GLN A 80 -3.48 17.68 0.56
N PRO A 81 -2.49 17.39 1.42
CA PRO A 81 -2.52 16.21 2.26
C PRO A 81 -3.68 16.24 3.25
N LEU A 82 -4.41 15.12 3.36
CA LEU A 82 -5.47 14.91 4.35
C LEU A 82 -4.90 14.29 5.63
N LYS A 83 -5.72 14.17 6.67
CA LYS A 83 -5.30 13.72 8.01
C LYS A 83 -5.21 12.19 8.13
N TYR A 84 -4.50 11.54 7.22
CA TYR A 84 -4.23 10.11 7.28
C TYR A 84 -2.75 9.78 7.07
N ILE A 85 -2.41 8.49 7.12
CA ILE A 85 -1.02 8.02 7.06
C ILE A 85 -0.54 7.93 5.60
N TYR A 86 0.48 8.72 5.28
CA TYR A 86 1.21 8.67 4.02
C TYR A 86 2.51 7.90 4.22
N ALA A 87 2.67 6.78 3.51
CA ALA A 87 3.84 5.94 3.63
C ALA A 87 4.71 5.98 2.37
N PHE A 88 6.03 5.94 2.54
CA PHE A 88 7.03 6.11 1.49
C PHE A 88 7.87 4.85 1.30
N GLY A 89 7.98 4.38 0.06
CA GLY A 89 8.70 3.16 -0.31
C GLY A 89 10.22 3.33 -0.43
N ASP A 90 10.99 2.38 0.11
CA ASP A 90 12.46 2.40 0.04
C ASP A 90 13.01 2.41 -1.39
N LYS A 91 12.32 1.72 -2.30
CA LYS A 91 12.70 1.68 -3.71
C LYS A 91 12.64 3.07 -4.36
N ALA A 92 11.62 3.87 -4.08
CA ALA A 92 11.54 5.25 -4.56
C ALA A 92 12.68 6.11 -4.00
N MET A 93 12.99 5.97 -2.70
CA MET A 93 14.09 6.70 -2.05
C MET A 93 15.44 6.40 -2.71
N THR A 94 15.70 5.12 -3.01
CA THR A 94 16.99 4.69 -3.56
C THR A 94 17.15 4.98 -5.05
N LEU A 95 16.06 4.90 -5.83
CA LEU A 95 16.09 5.16 -7.27
C LEU A 95 16.08 6.65 -7.57
N ASP A 96 15.12 7.40 -7.03
CA ASP A 96 14.84 8.79 -7.43
C ASP A 96 14.78 9.79 -6.26
N GLY A 97 15.27 9.41 -5.07
CA GLY A 97 15.16 10.23 -3.86
C GLY A 97 15.66 11.67 -3.98
N ILE A 98 16.71 11.95 -4.77
CA ILE A 98 17.17 13.34 -4.99
C ILE A 98 16.10 14.16 -5.73
N THR A 99 15.55 13.61 -6.82
CA THR A 99 14.52 14.28 -7.62
C THR A 99 13.25 14.48 -6.80
N ILE A 100 12.85 13.46 -6.04
CA ILE A 100 11.65 13.52 -5.20
C ILE A 100 11.83 14.55 -4.08
N ALA A 101 12.97 14.57 -3.38
CA ALA A 101 13.25 15.59 -2.35
C ALA A 101 13.22 17.01 -2.90
N ARG A 102 13.74 17.23 -4.11
CA ARG A 102 13.66 18.55 -4.77
C ARG A 102 12.22 18.90 -5.09
N TYR A 103 11.47 17.98 -5.71
CA TYR A 103 10.05 18.18 -6.01
C TYR A 103 9.25 18.58 -4.76
N LEU A 104 9.42 17.83 -3.65
CA LEU A 104 8.76 18.13 -2.37
C LEU A 104 9.12 19.52 -1.86
N LYS A 105 10.41 19.88 -1.90
CA LYS A 105 10.90 21.19 -1.47
C LYS A 105 10.35 22.33 -2.34
N ASP A 106 10.44 22.18 -3.65
CA ASP A 106 10.08 23.22 -4.63
C ASP A 106 8.57 23.53 -4.60
N HIS A 107 7.75 22.56 -4.16
CA HIS A 107 6.30 22.72 -3.98
C HIS A 107 5.89 22.97 -2.52
N GLY A 108 6.85 23.14 -1.59
CA GLY A 108 6.54 23.40 -0.17
C GLY A 108 5.79 22.27 0.54
N ILE A 109 5.92 21.03 0.06
CA ILE A 109 5.20 19.86 0.61
C ILE A 109 5.89 19.39 1.88
N ASN A 110 5.19 19.50 3.01
CA ASN A 110 5.67 19.06 4.32
C ASN A 110 4.74 17.98 4.90
N ILE A 111 5.00 16.72 4.54
CA ILE A 111 4.27 15.54 5.02
C ILE A 111 5.19 14.73 5.94
N THR A 112 4.66 14.26 7.06
CA THR A 112 5.30 13.21 7.86
C THR A 112 5.05 11.87 7.19
N TRP A 113 6.11 11.28 6.65
CA TRP A 113 6.05 10.00 5.97
C TRP A 113 6.21 8.84 6.96
N TYR A 114 5.62 7.70 6.62
CA TYR A 114 5.77 6.44 7.36
C TYR A 114 6.49 5.40 6.50
N ASN A 115 7.12 4.41 7.11
CA ASN A 115 7.73 3.32 6.36
C ASN A 115 6.65 2.47 5.64
N CYS A 116 6.69 2.47 4.30
CA CYS A 116 5.77 1.69 3.46
C CYS A 116 6.02 0.17 3.51
N ASN A 117 7.23 -0.25 3.89
CA ASN A 117 7.64 -1.65 3.83
C ASN A 117 7.25 -2.45 5.07
N VAL A 118 6.72 -1.82 6.14
CA VAL A 118 6.38 -2.50 7.40
C VAL A 118 5.62 -3.81 7.19
N PHE A 119 4.58 -3.82 6.33
CA PHE A 119 3.82 -5.04 6.03
C PHE A 119 4.61 -6.09 5.25
N HIS A 120 5.42 -5.67 4.28
CA HIS A 120 6.20 -6.59 3.46
C HIS A 120 7.39 -7.17 4.24
N ASP A 121 8.09 -6.35 5.00
CA ASP A 121 9.25 -6.77 5.80
C ASP A 121 8.83 -7.76 6.87
N THR A 122 7.73 -7.49 7.58
CA THR A 122 7.14 -8.41 8.56
C THR A 122 6.64 -9.70 7.89
N ASN A 123 6.04 -9.62 6.69
CA ASN A 123 5.63 -10.81 5.92
C ASN A 123 6.83 -11.71 5.59
N MET A 124 7.91 -11.15 5.03
CA MET A 124 9.11 -11.89 4.65
C MET A 124 9.82 -12.52 5.86
N LYS A 125 9.70 -11.94 7.06
CA LYS A 125 10.26 -12.49 8.30
C LYS A 125 9.42 -13.61 8.92
N GLY A 126 8.21 -13.85 8.43
CA GLY A 126 7.29 -14.79 9.07
C GLY A 126 6.62 -14.23 10.33
N GLU A 127 6.52 -12.90 10.45
CA GLU A 127 6.04 -12.17 11.62
C GLU A 127 4.67 -11.51 11.39
N LEU A 128 3.96 -11.82 10.29
CA LEU A 128 2.69 -11.17 9.91
C LEU A 128 1.48 -11.66 10.70
N TYR A 129 1.65 -12.73 11.49
CA TYR A 129 0.55 -13.36 12.21
C TYR A 129 -0.27 -12.41 13.09
N PRO A 130 0.31 -11.47 13.86
CA PRO A 130 -0.48 -10.53 14.67
C PRO A 130 -1.48 -9.71 13.82
N LEU A 131 -1.06 -9.28 12.63
CA LEU A 131 -1.96 -8.59 11.70
C LEU A 131 -3.05 -9.53 11.18
N ILE A 132 -2.68 -10.72 10.70
CA ILE A 132 -3.66 -11.71 10.19
C ILE A 132 -4.67 -12.09 11.28
N ALA A 133 -4.21 -12.33 12.50
CA ALA A 133 -5.05 -12.67 13.65
C ALA A 133 -6.03 -11.54 13.99
N GLN A 134 -5.61 -10.28 13.85
CA GLN A 134 -6.51 -9.15 14.03
C GLN A 134 -7.50 -9.02 12.86
N LEU A 135 -7.04 -9.14 11.62
CA LEU A 135 -7.89 -9.09 10.42
C LEU A 135 -9.00 -10.17 10.45
N ARG A 136 -8.70 -11.37 10.94
CA ARG A 136 -9.70 -12.46 11.13
C ARG A 136 -10.86 -12.08 12.07
N LYS A 137 -10.72 -11.03 12.89
CA LYS A 137 -11.76 -10.52 13.80
C LYS A 137 -12.52 -9.32 13.23
N MET A 138 -12.10 -8.80 12.08
CA MET A 138 -12.64 -7.56 11.49
C MET A 138 -13.64 -7.84 10.38
N GLN A 139 -14.49 -6.86 10.08
CA GLN A 139 -15.40 -6.89 8.94
C GLN A 139 -14.66 -6.36 7.71
N ILE A 140 -14.15 -7.28 6.87
CA ILE A 140 -13.28 -6.93 5.75
C ILE A 140 -14.08 -6.85 4.45
N VAL A 141 -13.82 -5.80 3.68
CA VAL A 141 -14.14 -5.69 2.25
C VAL A 141 -12.84 -5.77 1.47
N MET A 142 -12.72 -6.76 0.61
CA MET A 142 -11.55 -6.91 -0.24
C MET A 142 -11.73 -6.07 -1.50
N VAL A 143 -10.78 -5.19 -1.82
CA VAL A 143 -10.80 -4.36 -3.03
C VAL A 143 -9.56 -4.68 -3.84
N GLY A 144 -9.65 -5.60 -4.80
CA GLY A 144 -8.47 -6.12 -5.48
C GLY A 144 -8.76 -7.01 -6.69
N PRO A 145 -7.71 -7.49 -7.38
CA PRO A 145 -7.84 -8.36 -8.55
C PRO A 145 -8.42 -9.73 -8.22
N ASP A 146 -9.11 -10.32 -9.19
CA ASP A 146 -9.86 -11.57 -9.07
C ASP A 146 -9.09 -12.73 -8.40
N HIS A 147 -7.78 -12.84 -8.65
CA HIS A 147 -6.95 -13.88 -8.01
C HIS A 147 -6.93 -13.81 -6.48
N LEU A 148 -7.25 -12.67 -5.88
CA LEU A 148 -7.35 -12.49 -4.43
C LEU A 148 -8.66 -13.02 -3.83
N ARG A 149 -9.64 -13.48 -4.63
CA ARG A 149 -10.85 -14.15 -4.11
C ARG A 149 -10.50 -15.38 -3.25
N GLY A 150 -9.40 -16.05 -3.57
CA GLY A 150 -8.91 -17.19 -2.80
C GLY A 150 -8.44 -16.88 -1.36
N LEU A 151 -8.38 -15.60 -0.95
CA LEU A 151 -7.98 -15.22 0.41
C LEU A 151 -9.00 -15.64 1.48
N GLY A 152 -10.29 -15.63 1.12
CA GLY A 152 -11.41 -15.89 2.04
C GLY A 152 -11.27 -17.22 2.79
N GLU A 153 -10.80 -18.23 2.06
CA GLU A 153 -10.62 -19.60 2.56
C GLU A 153 -9.24 -19.83 3.21
N LYS A 154 -8.23 -19.03 2.82
CA LYS A 154 -6.82 -19.29 3.14
C LYS A 154 -6.26 -18.44 4.26
N VAL A 155 -6.73 -17.20 4.40
CA VAL A 155 -6.09 -16.20 5.27
C VAL A 155 -7.07 -15.62 6.27
N PHE A 156 -8.13 -14.97 5.79
CA PHE A 156 -9.18 -14.34 6.60
C PHE A 156 -10.48 -14.29 5.78
N ALA A 157 -11.63 -14.37 6.45
CA ALA A 157 -12.91 -14.16 5.79
C ALA A 157 -13.11 -12.67 5.45
N TYR A 158 -13.75 -12.40 4.31
CA TYR A 158 -14.21 -11.07 3.93
C TYR A 158 -15.71 -11.15 3.60
N GLN A 159 -16.44 -10.06 3.81
CA GLN A 159 -17.90 -10.00 3.64
C GLN A 159 -18.30 -9.64 2.21
N HIS A 160 -17.41 -8.97 1.48
CA HIS A 160 -17.64 -8.53 0.12
C HIS A 160 -16.32 -8.36 -0.63
N PHE A 161 -16.41 -8.48 -1.95
CA PHE A 161 -15.28 -8.38 -2.86
C PHE A 161 -15.63 -7.40 -3.98
N ILE A 162 -14.90 -6.30 -4.05
CA ILE A 162 -14.97 -5.30 -5.11
C ILE A 162 -13.80 -5.56 -6.04
N GLU A 163 -14.11 -5.99 -7.27
CA GLU A 163 -13.10 -6.44 -8.21
C GLU A 163 -12.37 -5.26 -8.84
N VAL A 164 -11.05 -5.36 -8.90
CA VAL A 164 -10.17 -4.38 -9.52
C VAL A 164 -9.48 -5.02 -10.73
N PRO A 165 -9.55 -4.42 -11.93
CA PRO A 165 -8.82 -4.96 -13.08
C PRO A 165 -7.34 -5.16 -12.79
N SER A 166 -6.76 -6.28 -13.19
CA SER A 166 -5.35 -6.58 -12.92
C SER A 166 -4.37 -5.64 -13.65
N ARG A 167 -4.84 -4.91 -14.68
CA ARG A 167 -4.09 -3.92 -15.44
C ARG A 167 -4.92 -2.65 -15.63
N ASN A 168 -4.23 -1.51 -15.62
CA ASN A 168 -4.84 -0.19 -15.85
C ASN A 168 -6.13 0.05 -15.03
N CYS A 169 -6.15 -0.44 -13.79
CA CYS A 169 -7.32 -0.32 -12.91
C CYS A 169 -7.74 1.13 -12.65
N PHE A 170 -6.85 2.10 -12.87
CA PHE A 170 -7.18 3.51 -12.80
C PHE A 170 -8.33 3.89 -13.75
N LEU A 171 -8.47 3.25 -14.90
CA LEU A 171 -9.59 3.50 -15.83
C LEU A 171 -10.97 3.13 -15.26
N LYS A 172 -11.00 2.43 -14.12
CA LYS A 172 -12.21 2.04 -13.38
C LYS A 172 -12.28 2.67 -11.99
N VAL A 173 -11.43 3.66 -11.68
CA VAL A 173 -11.29 4.22 -10.34
C VAL A 173 -12.60 4.81 -9.80
N ASP A 174 -13.36 5.52 -10.63
CA ASP A 174 -14.62 6.14 -10.19
C ASP A 174 -15.72 5.09 -9.97
N GLN A 175 -15.81 4.07 -10.82
CA GLN A 175 -16.69 2.92 -10.61
C GLN A 175 -16.36 2.20 -9.29
N ILE A 176 -15.08 1.90 -9.06
CA ILE A 176 -14.62 1.23 -7.82
C ILE A 176 -14.94 2.09 -6.59
N LYS A 177 -14.76 3.41 -6.68
CA LYS A 177 -15.11 4.37 -5.61
C LYS A 177 -16.60 4.33 -5.30
N GLU A 178 -17.45 4.35 -6.32
CA GLU A 178 -18.92 4.26 -6.15
C GLU A 178 -19.33 2.94 -5.48
N GLU A 179 -18.77 1.81 -5.90
CA GLU A 179 -19.03 0.50 -5.28
C GLU A 179 -18.62 0.48 -3.80
N VAL A 180 -17.47 1.07 -3.46
CA VAL A 180 -17.01 1.21 -2.06
C VAL A 180 -17.99 2.06 -1.24
N LEU A 181 -18.43 3.20 -1.78
CA LEU A 181 -19.36 4.11 -1.10
C LEU A 181 -20.74 3.48 -0.91
N GLU A 182 -21.24 2.76 -1.91
CA GLU A 182 -22.51 2.03 -1.82
C GLU A 182 -22.45 0.98 -0.72
N TYR A 183 -21.38 0.18 -0.68
CA TYR A 183 -21.21 -0.82 0.36
C TYR A 183 -21.01 -0.21 1.75
N ALA A 184 -20.37 0.96 1.85
CA ALA A 184 -20.17 1.69 3.10
C ALA A 184 -21.45 2.37 3.63
N ARG A 185 -22.41 2.75 2.78
CA ARG A 185 -23.49 3.72 3.10
C ARG A 185 -24.21 3.47 4.44
N SER A 186 -24.52 2.21 4.76
CA SER A 186 -25.26 1.83 5.98
C SER A 186 -24.43 1.00 6.97
N ARG A 187 -23.11 0.94 6.79
CA ARG A 187 -22.19 0.11 7.59
C ARG A 187 -21.20 1.00 8.35
N LYS A 188 -20.56 0.46 9.39
CA LYS A 188 -19.49 1.11 10.17
C LYS A 188 -18.42 0.08 10.48
N ASN A 189 -17.21 0.53 10.79
CA ASN A 189 -16.11 -0.34 11.21
C ASN A 189 -15.77 -1.42 10.17
N LEU A 190 -15.94 -1.10 8.88
CA LEU A 190 -15.42 -1.90 7.78
C LEU A 190 -13.93 -1.60 7.58
N LEU A 191 -13.17 -2.64 7.26
CA LEU A 191 -11.82 -2.51 6.73
C LEU A 191 -11.84 -2.76 5.23
N PHE A 192 -11.54 -1.72 4.45
CA PHE A 192 -11.32 -1.82 3.02
C PHE A 192 -9.84 -2.13 2.78
N SER A 193 -9.56 -3.36 2.35
CA SER A 193 -8.23 -3.85 2.01
C SER A 193 -7.97 -3.59 0.52
N PHE A 194 -7.25 -2.52 0.20
CA PHE A 194 -6.95 -2.11 -1.17
C PHE A 194 -5.71 -2.79 -1.72
N SER A 195 -5.89 -3.51 -2.83
CA SER A 195 -4.87 -4.10 -3.68
C SER A 195 -5.04 -3.59 -5.12
N ALA A 196 -5.03 -2.27 -5.29
CA ALA A 196 -5.42 -1.58 -6.54
C ALA A 196 -4.27 -0.79 -7.19
N SER A 197 -3.03 -1.30 -7.14
CA SER A 197 -1.86 -0.66 -7.77
C SER A 197 -1.76 0.84 -7.38
N MET A 198 -1.38 1.71 -8.33
CA MET A 198 -1.33 3.17 -8.13
C MET A 198 -2.71 3.78 -7.84
N ALA A 199 -3.79 3.19 -8.35
CA ALA A 199 -5.15 3.68 -8.15
C ALA A 199 -5.62 3.60 -6.68
N ALA A 200 -5.03 2.73 -5.87
CA ALA A 200 -5.32 2.65 -4.43
C ALA A 200 -5.15 3.99 -3.71
N LYS A 201 -4.17 4.81 -4.12
CA LYS A 201 -3.85 6.09 -3.46
C LYS A 201 -4.90 7.13 -3.79
N VAL A 202 -5.32 7.16 -5.05
CA VAL A 202 -6.42 8.01 -5.54
C VAL A 202 -7.72 7.63 -4.81
N LEU A 203 -8.05 6.33 -4.76
CA LEU A 203 -9.22 5.82 -4.07
C LEU A 203 -9.23 6.24 -2.59
N ILE A 204 -8.14 5.97 -1.86
CA ILE A 204 -8.06 6.28 -0.43
C ILE A 204 -8.17 7.79 -0.19
N TYR A 205 -7.49 8.61 -1.00
CA TYR A 205 -7.54 10.06 -0.88
C TYR A 205 -8.97 10.60 -1.06
N GLU A 206 -9.69 10.13 -2.07
CA GLU A 206 -11.04 10.61 -2.38
C GLU A 206 -12.13 10.02 -1.48
N LEU A 207 -11.94 8.80 -0.98
CA LEU A 207 -12.84 8.15 -0.04
C LEU A 207 -12.68 8.69 1.37
N TYR A 208 -11.47 9.09 1.76
CA TYR A 208 -11.19 9.58 3.11
C TYR A 208 -12.15 10.66 3.62
N PRO A 209 -12.42 11.78 2.89
CA PRO A 209 -13.34 12.81 3.38
C PRO A 209 -14.80 12.34 3.49
N LEU A 210 -15.15 11.22 2.84
CA LEU A 210 -16.52 10.70 2.82
C LEU A 210 -16.77 9.64 3.90
N ILE A 211 -15.77 8.80 4.16
CA ILE A 211 -15.93 7.60 4.99
C ILE A 211 -14.72 7.26 5.88
N GLY A 212 -13.62 8.01 5.79
CA GLY A 212 -12.35 7.70 6.48
C GLY A 212 -12.39 7.86 8.00
N ASP A 213 -13.42 8.51 8.54
CA ASP A 213 -13.70 8.66 9.97
C ASP A 213 -14.51 7.50 10.57
N ARG A 214 -14.99 6.56 9.74
CA ARG A 214 -15.85 5.43 10.13
C ARG A 214 -15.30 4.07 9.71
N HIS A 215 -14.29 4.06 8.85
CA HIS A 215 -13.75 2.86 8.22
C HIS A 215 -12.23 2.90 8.13
N TRP A 216 -11.61 1.72 8.13
CA TRP A 216 -10.20 1.59 7.79
C TRP A 216 -10.03 1.54 6.27
N LEU A 217 -9.19 2.40 5.70
CA LEU A 217 -8.88 2.42 4.26
C LEU A 217 -7.39 2.14 4.08
N ILE A 218 -7.01 0.90 3.79
CA ILE A 218 -5.60 0.47 3.87
C ILE A 218 -5.12 -0.09 2.54
N ASP A 219 -4.08 0.54 1.98
CA ASP A 219 -3.32 -0.01 0.85
C ASP A 219 -2.42 -1.14 1.33
N PHE A 220 -2.86 -2.38 1.10
CA PHE A 220 -2.04 -3.59 1.24
C PHE A 220 -1.34 -3.98 -0.06
N GLY A 221 -1.80 -3.49 -1.22
CA GLY A 221 -1.21 -3.73 -2.54
C GLY A 221 -0.92 -5.21 -2.76
N SER A 222 0.33 -5.56 -3.05
CA SER A 222 0.71 -6.94 -3.38
C SER A 222 1.01 -7.83 -2.17
N LEU A 223 0.69 -7.41 -0.93
CA LEU A 223 0.97 -8.20 0.28
C LEU A 223 0.34 -9.60 0.22
N TRP A 224 -0.88 -9.66 -0.31
CA TRP A 224 -1.72 -10.86 -0.28
C TRP A 224 -1.45 -11.85 -1.40
N ASP A 225 -0.78 -11.42 -2.48
CA ASP A 225 -0.63 -12.22 -3.71
C ASP A 225 0.00 -13.60 -3.44
N ILE A 226 0.99 -13.65 -2.55
CA ILE A 226 1.71 -14.89 -2.26
C ILE A 226 0.84 -15.93 -1.54
N TYR A 227 -0.16 -15.51 -0.77
CA TYR A 227 -1.09 -16.40 -0.06
C TYR A 227 -2.07 -17.10 -1.00
N VAL A 228 -2.21 -16.58 -2.22
CA VAL A 228 -2.99 -17.21 -3.30
C VAL A 228 -2.10 -17.75 -4.41
N GLY A 229 -0.79 -17.87 -4.18
CA GLY A 229 0.16 -18.48 -5.11
C GLY A 229 0.66 -17.56 -6.23
N VAL A 230 0.43 -16.25 -6.14
CA VAL A 230 0.82 -15.28 -7.17
C VAL A 230 2.13 -14.58 -6.77
N LYS A 231 3.15 -14.65 -7.64
CA LYS A 231 4.45 -13.99 -7.47
C LYS A 231 4.54 -12.69 -8.28
N SER A 232 3.78 -11.67 -7.87
CA SER A 232 3.71 -10.36 -8.54
C SER A 232 4.93 -9.46 -8.34
N ARG A 233 5.79 -9.75 -7.36
CA ARG A 233 6.98 -8.94 -7.04
C ARG A 233 8.25 -9.75 -7.18
N GLY A 234 9.34 -9.10 -7.57
CA GLY A 234 10.67 -9.74 -7.69
C GLY A 234 11.07 -10.49 -6.41
N VAL A 235 10.84 -9.87 -5.25
CA VAL A 235 11.09 -10.48 -3.94
C VAL A 235 10.29 -11.76 -3.70
N HIS A 236 9.10 -11.93 -4.29
CA HIS A 236 8.32 -13.17 -4.13
C HIS A 236 9.02 -14.38 -4.77
N SER A 237 9.96 -14.16 -5.69
CA SER A 237 10.74 -15.22 -6.30
C SER A 237 12.01 -15.57 -5.52
N GLU A 238 12.38 -14.79 -4.50
CA GLU A 238 13.64 -14.92 -3.75
C GLU A 238 13.55 -15.79 -2.50
N PHE A 239 12.33 -16.11 -2.04
CA PHE A 239 12.10 -16.87 -0.80
C PHE A 239 11.44 -18.22 -1.03
N ASP A 240 11.77 -19.19 -0.17
CA ASP A 240 10.90 -20.34 0.09
C ASP A 240 9.75 -19.92 1.00
N TRP A 241 8.59 -19.70 0.39
CA TRP A 241 7.41 -19.21 1.09
C TRP A 241 6.70 -20.27 1.93
N GLY A 242 6.95 -21.56 1.73
CA GLY A 242 6.23 -22.61 2.44
C GLY A 242 6.31 -22.45 3.97
N PRO A 243 7.53 -22.41 4.55
CA PRO A 243 7.72 -22.18 5.99
C PRO A 243 7.22 -20.81 6.45
N ILE A 244 7.47 -19.75 5.66
CA ILE A 244 7.10 -18.35 6.00
C ILE A 244 5.58 -18.21 6.11
N LEU A 245 4.84 -18.74 5.13
CA LEU A 245 3.38 -18.71 5.12
C LEU A 245 2.80 -19.47 6.32
N LYS A 246 3.38 -20.62 6.69
CA LYS A 246 2.97 -21.35 7.90
C LYS A 246 3.13 -20.50 9.16
N LYS A 247 4.25 -19.76 9.30
CA LYS A 247 4.44 -18.83 10.43
C LYS A 247 3.38 -17.73 10.43
N ASN A 248 3.22 -17.06 9.29
CA ASN A 248 2.30 -15.94 9.14
C ASN A 248 0.84 -16.34 9.35
N LEU A 249 0.46 -17.56 9.01
CA LEU A 249 -0.92 -18.05 9.19
C LEU A 249 -1.18 -18.59 10.61
N GLY A 250 -0.13 -18.74 11.42
CA GLY A 250 -0.19 -19.33 12.76
C GLY A 250 -0.37 -20.86 12.74
N THR A 251 0.10 -21.54 11.68
CA THR A 251 -0.08 -22.98 11.47
C THR A 251 1.20 -23.78 11.74
N LEU A 252 2.21 -23.20 12.38
CA LEU A 252 3.35 -23.97 12.85
C LEU A 252 2.91 -24.81 14.05
N SER A 253 2.91 -26.13 13.87
CA SER A 253 2.95 -27.11 14.94
C SER A 253 4.15 -26.81 15.83
N HIS A 254 3.93 -26.70 17.14
CA HIS A 254 4.98 -26.94 18.13
C HIS A 254 5.48 -28.38 18.00
#